data_AF-A0A7Y3FMN6-F1
#
_entry.id   AF-A0A7Y3FMN6-F1
#
_cell.length_a   1.000
_cell.length_b   1.000
_cell.length_c   1.000
_cell.angle_alpha   90.00
_cell.angle_beta   90.00
_cell.angle_gamma   90.00
#
_symmetry.space_group_name_H-M   'P 1'
#
loop_
_entity.id
_entity.type
_entity.pdbx_description
1 polymer ?
#
loop_
_entity_poly.entity_id
_entity_poly.type
_entity_poly.pdbx_seq_one_letter_code
_entity_poly.pdbx_strand_id
1 'polypeptide(L)'
;MRITFIRHGQSESNASGHWQGQSDSPLSEHGYSQARVLAERLARLEPDLVVSSDLMRAAETAAALGHPVEQDAAWREIHLGEWEGLHRDEAAELFGPQLEAFRRGEPVKLGGGESLHDLDERVREAFDGLVGRLDVGDHAVVVAHGGVVSAMTRSVLGLMDRKVRPLGRVENTSMTEFGLYNGAMSLLRFNDATHLGAPGPWTADQRLLGAQVVSFIRHGESHANVAELWHGHTDGPLTDKGHEQALALSEWYQAPEVVYHSNLERARETARKLAERLRVENMERGDVIEMHLGDWEGLTTAEILTQWAPLVQEMFGEHKDVARGGSGETLEETRARMDRAMHELMDTHPDDYVSVVSHAGAIKALALGVLGLGHAERDKMGFVDNTSISTFVRNADGVRLADYNTGRHLL
;
A
#
# COMPACT_ATOMS: atom_id res chain seq x y z
N MET A 1 -6.42 -13.49 -11.98
CA MET A 1 -7.35 -12.37 -11.75
C MET A 1 -6.66 -11.31 -10.92
N ARG A 2 -6.71 -10.06 -11.40
CA ARG A 2 -6.23 -8.85 -10.71
C ARG A 2 -7.30 -7.78 -10.75
N ILE A 3 -7.41 -6.98 -9.69
CA ILE A 3 -8.39 -5.89 -9.61
C ILE A 3 -7.66 -4.65 -9.10
N THR A 4 -7.62 -3.60 -9.92
CA THR A 4 -7.02 -2.32 -9.57
C THR A 4 -8.11 -1.29 -9.27
N PHE A 5 -8.16 -0.84 -8.03
CA PHE A 5 -8.99 0.28 -7.63
C PHE A 5 -8.23 1.60 -7.79
N ILE A 6 -8.89 2.59 -8.36
CA ILE A 6 -8.37 3.93 -8.59
C ILE A 6 -9.28 4.93 -7.89
N ARG A 7 -8.72 5.78 -7.02
CA ARG A 7 -9.49 6.92 -6.49
C ARG A 7 -9.56 8.01 -7.56
N HIS A 8 -10.71 8.66 -7.72
CA HIS A 8 -10.85 9.81 -8.61
C HIS A 8 -9.78 10.91 -8.39
N GLY A 9 -9.49 11.69 -9.44
CA GLY A 9 -8.66 12.90 -9.35
C GLY A 9 -9.28 13.97 -8.45
N GLN A 10 -8.51 14.99 -8.08
CA GLN A 10 -9.01 16.07 -7.23
C GLN A 10 -10.26 16.73 -7.85
N SER A 11 -11.34 16.84 -7.07
CA SER A 11 -12.54 17.59 -7.46
C SER A 11 -12.52 19.03 -6.95
N GLU A 12 -13.37 19.89 -7.51
CA GLU A 12 -13.56 21.27 -7.03
C GLU A 12 -13.95 21.31 -5.55
N SER A 13 -14.84 20.40 -5.13
CA SER A 13 -15.23 20.28 -3.73
C SER A 13 -14.12 19.71 -2.84
N ASN A 14 -13.19 18.90 -3.38
CA ASN A 14 -12.03 18.44 -2.61
C ASN A 14 -11.08 19.61 -2.35
N ALA A 15 -10.80 20.41 -3.39
CA ALA A 15 -9.88 21.54 -3.33
C ALA A 15 -10.37 22.62 -2.36
N SER A 16 -11.68 22.85 -2.31
CA SER A 16 -12.33 23.82 -1.43
C SER A 16 -12.63 23.32 -0.01
N GLY A 17 -12.26 22.08 0.34
CA GLY A 17 -12.42 21.58 1.71
C GLY A 17 -13.84 21.15 2.09
N HIS A 18 -14.74 20.93 1.13
CA HIS A 18 -16.12 20.53 1.39
C HIS A 18 -16.29 19.02 1.43
N TRP A 19 -17.21 18.55 2.29
CA TRP A 19 -17.68 17.18 2.27
C TRP A 19 -18.51 16.92 1.01
N GLN A 20 -18.21 15.85 0.29
CA GLN A 20 -18.89 15.54 -0.98
C GLN A 20 -19.90 14.42 -0.85
N GLY A 21 -19.49 13.29 -0.26
CA GLY A 21 -20.31 12.08 -0.29
C GLY A 21 -20.76 11.74 -1.71
N GLN A 22 -22.06 11.59 -1.91
CA GLN A 22 -22.66 11.32 -3.22
C GLN A 22 -23.09 12.57 -3.99
N SER A 23 -22.93 13.77 -3.42
CA SER A 23 -23.11 15.00 -4.17
C SER A 23 -22.07 15.09 -5.29
N ASP A 24 -22.56 15.53 -6.44
CA ASP A 24 -21.76 15.52 -7.65
C ASP A 24 -20.88 16.76 -7.75
N SER A 25 -19.65 16.55 -8.19
CA SER A 25 -18.63 17.60 -8.31
C SER A 25 -17.67 17.20 -9.42
N PRO A 26 -17.38 18.08 -10.38
CA PRO A 26 -16.41 17.78 -11.43
C PRO A 26 -15.00 17.72 -10.87
N LEU A 27 -14.08 17.15 -11.66
CA LEU A 27 -12.66 17.32 -11.47
C LEU A 27 -12.27 18.81 -11.53
N SER A 28 -11.32 19.19 -10.68
CA SER A 28 -10.65 20.49 -10.81
C SER A 28 -9.65 20.47 -11.98
N GLU A 29 -9.13 21.62 -12.38
CA GLU A 29 -8.03 21.70 -13.36
C GLU A 29 -6.84 20.81 -12.95
N HIS A 30 -6.52 20.79 -11.65
CA HIS A 30 -5.50 19.90 -11.11
C HIS A 30 -5.92 18.44 -11.18
N GLY A 31 -7.19 18.11 -10.91
CA GLY A 31 -7.74 16.76 -11.06
C GLY A 31 -7.65 16.22 -12.49
N TYR A 32 -7.94 17.05 -13.49
CA TYR A 32 -7.75 16.70 -14.90
C TYR A 32 -6.28 16.43 -15.22
N SER A 33 -5.37 17.23 -14.68
CA SER A 33 -3.92 17.01 -14.83
C SER A 33 -3.46 15.70 -14.19
N GLN A 34 -3.98 15.37 -13.00
CA GLN A 34 -3.73 14.09 -12.33
C GLN A 34 -4.23 12.91 -13.17
N ALA A 35 -5.47 12.97 -13.66
CA ALA A 35 -6.07 11.92 -14.48
C ALA A 35 -5.29 11.68 -15.79
N ARG A 36 -4.77 12.74 -16.42
CA ARG A 36 -3.91 12.62 -17.60
C ARG A 36 -2.61 11.86 -17.31
N VAL A 37 -1.92 12.21 -16.22
CA VAL A 37 -0.65 11.56 -15.86
C VAL A 37 -0.87 10.10 -15.42
N LEU A 38 -2.01 9.81 -14.78
CA LEU A 38 -2.45 8.45 -14.52
C LEU A 38 -2.66 7.66 -15.81
N ALA A 39 -3.36 8.23 -16.80
CA ALA A 39 -3.57 7.60 -18.09
C ALA A 39 -2.24 7.31 -18.82
N GLU A 40 -1.26 8.22 -18.75
CA GLU A 40 0.08 7.98 -19.29
C GLU A 40 0.78 6.81 -18.60
N ARG A 41 0.63 6.68 -17.27
CA ARG A 41 1.18 5.54 -16.52
C ARG A 41 0.51 4.22 -16.90
N LEU A 42 -0.80 4.26 -17.15
CA LEU A 42 -1.60 3.08 -17.49
C LEU A 42 -1.69 2.81 -19.00
N ALA A 43 -0.95 3.54 -19.84
CA ALA A 43 -1.07 3.47 -21.29
C ALA A 43 -0.78 2.09 -21.90
N ARG A 44 -0.08 1.22 -21.16
CA ARG A 44 0.23 -0.17 -21.58
C ARG A 44 -0.68 -1.20 -20.92
N LEU A 45 -1.55 -0.79 -20.01
CA LEU A 45 -2.49 -1.68 -19.35
C LEU A 45 -3.66 -1.93 -20.31
N GLU A 46 -3.97 -3.21 -20.54
CA GLU A 46 -5.14 -3.64 -21.31
C GLU A 46 -6.09 -4.38 -20.36
N PRO A 47 -6.96 -3.65 -19.63
CA PRO A 47 -7.90 -4.28 -18.72
C PRO A 47 -9.04 -4.95 -19.49
N ASP A 48 -9.46 -6.13 -19.04
CA ASP A 48 -10.60 -6.87 -19.59
C ASP A 48 -11.93 -6.19 -19.23
N LEU A 49 -11.95 -5.43 -18.13
CA LEU A 49 -13.13 -4.71 -17.66
C LEU A 49 -12.73 -3.41 -16.96
N VAL A 50 -13.40 -2.31 -17.31
CA VAL A 50 -13.32 -1.05 -16.57
C VAL A 50 -14.70 -0.67 -16.05
N VAL A 51 -14.82 -0.56 -14.73
CA VAL A 51 -16.01 -0.08 -14.04
C VAL A 51 -15.71 1.25 -13.37
N SER A 52 -16.67 2.15 -13.35
CA SER A 52 -16.56 3.42 -12.64
C SER A 52 -17.80 3.70 -11.82
N SER A 53 -17.63 4.38 -10.69
CA SER A 53 -18.72 5.16 -10.11
C SER A 53 -19.28 6.12 -11.16
N ASP A 54 -20.58 6.35 -11.11
CA ASP A 54 -21.30 7.25 -12.03
C ASP A 54 -21.15 8.75 -11.67
N LEU A 55 -20.74 9.09 -10.44
CA LEU A 55 -20.37 10.46 -10.05
C LEU A 55 -19.28 11.05 -10.96
N MET A 56 -19.47 12.31 -11.38
CA MET A 56 -18.68 13.00 -12.42
C MET A 56 -17.18 12.87 -12.19
N ARG A 57 -16.66 13.20 -11.00
CA ARG A 57 -15.23 13.09 -10.70
C ARG A 57 -14.61 11.71 -10.99
N ALA A 58 -15.35 10.63 -10.71
CA ALA A 58 -14.88 9.27 -10.99
C ALA A 58 -15.03 8.95 -12.48
N ALA A 59 -16.18 9.27 -13.07
CA ALA A 59 -16.44 9.07 -14.49
C ALA A 59 -15.45 9.83 -15.40
N GLU A 60 -15.13 11.08 -15.07
CA GLU A 60 -14.15 11.91 -15.78
C GLU A 60 -12.72 11.35 -15.64
N THR A 61 -12.38 10.83 -14.44
CA THR A 61 -11.10 10.13 -14.23
C THR A 61 -11.03 8.85 -15.06
N ALA A 62 -12.11 8.06 -15.11
CA ALA A 62 -12.18 6.83 -15.88
C ALA A 62 -12.14 7.09 -17.39
N ALA A 63 -12.81 8.13 -17.86
CA ALA A 63 -12.81 8.53 -19.27
C ALA A 63 -11.39 8.87 -19.77
N ALA A 64 -10.54 9.45 -18.91
CA ALA A 64 -9.15 9.75 -19.25
C ALA A 64 -8.31 8.50 -19.56
N LEU A 65 -8.71 7.32 -19.05
CA LEU A 65 -7.99 6.07 -19.29
C LEU A 65 -8.13 5.56 -20.74
N GLY A 66 -9.13 6.04 -21.49
CA GLY A 66 -9.29 5.69 -22.91
C GLY A 66 -9.87 4.30 -23.20
N HIS A 67 -10.40 3.61 -22.19
CA HIS A 67 -11.08 2.32 -22.34
C HIS A 67 -12.61 2.48 -22.29
N PRO A 68 -13.39 1.52 -22.83
CA PRO A 68 -14.83 1.45 -22.56
C PRO A 68 -15.09 1.32 -21.06
N VAL A 69 -15.97 2.18 -20.50
CA VAL A 69 -16.27 2.22 -19.06
C VAL A 69 -17.72 1.87 -18.80
N GLU A 70 -17.95 0.89 -17.93
CA GLU A 70 -19.26 0.61 -17.35
C GLU A 70 -19.47 1.48 -16.12
N GLN A 71 -20.51 2.32 -16.11
CA GLN A 71 -20.86 3.11 -14.93
C GLN A 71 -21.80 2.31 -14.02
N ASP A 72 -21.50 2.28 -12.73
CA ASP A 72 -22.29 1.58 -11.73
C ASP A 72 -22.33 2.36 -10.40
N ALA A 73 -23.54 2.67 -9.94
CA ALA A 73 -23.80 3.43 -8.72
C ALA A 73 -23.38 2.67 -7.44
N ALA A 74 -23.18 1.35 -7.51
CA ALA A 74 -22.69 0.56 -6.38
C ALA A 74 -21.29 1.01 -5.93
N TRP A 75 -20.52 1.66 -6.80
CA TRP A 75 -19.18 2.20 -6.51
C TRP A 75 -19.17 3.65 -6.03
N ARG A 76 -20.34 4.25 -5.76
CA ARG A 76 -20.42 5.62 -5.21
C ARG A 76 -19.74 5.73 -3.85
N GLU A 77 -19.25 6.94 -3.56
CA GLU A 77 -18.74 7.30 -2.23
C GLU A 77 -19.82 7.12 -1.17
N ILE A 78 -19.40 7.09 0.10
CA ILE A 78 -20.32 7.10 1.23
C ILE A 78 -21.32 8.26 1.12
N HIS A 79 -22.60 7.99 1.28
CA HIS A 79 -23.63 9.02 1.36
C HIS A 79 -23.52 9.74 2.71
N LEU A 80 -23.23 11.04 2.69
CA LEU A 80 -23.00 11.81 3.93
C LEU A 80 -24.23 12.62 4.36
N GLY A 81 -25.35 12.47 3.64
CA GLY A 81 -26.61 13.15 3.96
C GLY A 81 -26.44 14.65 4.15
N GLU A 82 -26.88 15.18 5.30
CA GLU A 82 -26.82 16.61 5.62
C GLU A 82 -25.40 17.21 5.68
N TRP A 83 -24.35 16.39 5.68
CA TRP A 83 -22.98 16.91 5.64
C TRP A 83 -22.54 17.29 4.23
N GLU A 84 -23.18 16.76 3.20
CA GLU A 84 -22.78 17.03 1.82
C GLU A 84 -22.91 18.51 1.48
N GLY A 85 -21.86 19.07 0.89
CA GLY A 85 -21.77 20.50 0.57
C GLY A 85 -21.35 21.40 1.74
N LEU A 86 -21.23 20.89 2.97
CA LEU A 86 -20.69 21.67 4.10
C LEU A 86 -19.17 21.72 4.07
N HIS A 87 -18.61 22.88 4.47
CA HIS A 87 -17.19 22.96 4.75
C HIS A 87 -16.85 22.07 5.96
N ARG A 88 -15.63 21.54 6.02
CA ARG A 88 -15.21 20.64 7.12
C ARG A 88 -15.39 21.25 8.50
N ASP A 89 -15.12 22.54 8.64
CA ASP A 89 -15.26 23.27 9.90
C ASP A 89 -16.73 23.46 10.29
N GLU A 90 -17.60 23.81 9.32
CA GLU A 90 -19.04 23.94 9.54
C GLU A 90 -19.66 22.60 9.97
N ALA A 91 -19.27 21.50 9.32
CA ALA A 91 -19.72 20.16 9.70
C ALA A 91 -19.24 19.77 11.11
N ALA A 92 -18.02 20.17 11.51
CA ALA A 92 -17.51 19.93 12.86
C ALA A 92 -18.30 20.71 13.92
N GLU A 93 -18.73 21.94 13.61
CA GLU A 93 -19.58 22.75 14.50
C GLU A 93 -20.99 22.19 14.62
N LEU A 94 -21.62 21.82 13.49
CA LEU A 94 -23.01 21.36 13.45
C LEU A 94 -23.17 19.90 13.92
N PHE A 95 -22.19 19.04 13.65
CA PHE A 95 -22.28 17.60 13.86
C PHE A 95 -21.13 17.02 14.69
N GLY A 96 -20.47 17.83 15.54
CA GLY A 96 -19.32 17.43 16.35
C GLY A 96 -19.43 16.06 17.04
N PRO A 97 -20.52 15.73 17.75
CA PRO A 97 -20.67 14.40 18.37
C PRO A 97 -20.67 13.25 17.37
N GLN A 98 -21.27 13.42 16.18
CA GLN A 98 -21.24 12.40 15.11
C GLN A 98 -19.84 12.29 14.51
N LEU A 99 -19.13 13.40 14.31
CA LEU A 99 -17.76 13.40 13.82
C LEU A 99 -16.81 12.67 14.76
N GLU A 100 -16.97 12.86 16.07
CA GLU A 100 -16.19 12.15 17.07
C GLU A 100 -16.51 10.65 17.10
N ALA A 101 -17.80 10.28 17.00
CA ALA A 101 -18.20 8.88 16.86
C ALA A 101 -17.60 8.22 15.59
N PHE A 102 -17.65 8.93 14.46
CA PHE A 102 -17.05 8.48 13.21
C PHE A 102 -15.53 8.29 13.30
N ARG A 103 -14.83 9.24 13.94
CA ARG A 103 -13.38 9.14 14.20
C ARG A 103 -13.02 7.91 15.03
N ARG A 104 -13.88 7.53 15.99
CA ARG A 104 -13.74 6.30 16.80
C ARG A 104 -14.17 5.01 16.08
N GLY A 105 -14.67 5.12 14.85
CA GLY A 105 -15.14 3.96 14.07
C GLY A 105 -16.49 3.41 14.55
N GLU A 106 -17.28 4.21 15.25
CA GLU A 106 -18.63 3.79 15.65
C GLU A 106 -19.56 3.71 14.42
N PRO A 107 -20.57 2.81 14.43
CA PRO A 107 -21.52 2.65 13.32
C PRO A 107 -22.56 3.78 13.31
N VAL A 108 -22.09 5.02 13.12
CA VAL A 108 -22.93 6.22 13.04
C VAL A 108 -23.32 6.51 11.60
N LYS A 109 -24.60 6.83 11.38
CA LYS A 109 -25.13 7.30 10.09
C LYS A 109 -24.79 8.80 9.94
N LEU A 110 -23.91 9.15 9.02
CA LEU A 110 -23.39 10.51 8.87
C LEU A 110 -24.44 11.40 8.20
N GLY A 111 -24.91 12.44 8.91
CA GLY A 111 -25.95 13.35 8.38
C GLY A 111 -27.25 12.65 7.96
N GLY A 112 -27.55 11.48 8.56
CA GLY A 112 -28.68 10.64 8.15
C GLY A 112 -28.45 9.77 6.90
N GLY A 113 -27.25 9.79 6.33
CA GLY A 113 -26.86 8.99 5.18
C GLY A 113 -26.39 7.57 5.53
N GLU A 114 -25.26 7.15 4.96
CA GLU A 114 -24.65 5.85 5.23
C GLU A 114 -23.78 5.91 6.50
N SER A 115 -23.67 4.77 7.18
CA SER A 115 -22.60 4.49 8.12
C SER A 115 -21.45 3.79 7.39
N LEU A 116 -20.30 3.66 8.04
CA LEU A 116 -19.20 2.85 7.50
C LEU A 116 -19.62 1.40 7.23
N HIS A 117 -20.49 0.83 8.08
CA HIS A 117 -20.98 -0.53 7.89
C HIS A 117 -21.84 -0.66 6.63
N ASP A 118 -22.71 0.30 6.33
CA ASP A 118 -23.52 0.24 5.11
C ASP A 118 -22.66 0.37 3.85
N LEU A 119 -21.68 1.28 3.87
CA LEU A 119 -20.69 1.40 2.80
C LEU A 119 -19.96 0.07 2.60
N ASP A 120 -19.50 -0.52 3.69
CA ASP A 120 -18.75 -1.77 3.69
C ASP A 120 -19.57 -2.94 3.11
N GLU A 121 -20.84 -3.07 3.49
CA GLU A 121 -21.75 -4.09 2.92
C GLU A 121 -21.99 -3.87 1.43
N ARG A 122 -22.31 -2.65 1.02
CA ARG A 122 -22.57 -2.29 -0.39
C ARG A 122 -21.35 -2.55 -1.27
N VAL A 123 -20.17 -2.12 -0.83
CA VAL A 123 -18.92 -2.30 -1.58
C VAL A 123 -18.56 -3.78 -1.68
N ARG A 124 -18.80 -4.57 -0.63
CA ARG A 124 -18.58 -6.02 -0.66
C ARG A 124 -19.50 -6.72 -1.65
N GLU A 125 -20.79 -6.39 -1.68
CA GLU A 125 -21.73 -6.94 -2.66
C GLU A 125 -21.33 -6.61 -4.10
N ALA A 126 -20.95 -5.35 -4.35
CA ALA A 126 -20.45 -4.91 -5.66
C ALA A 126 -19.16 -5.66 -6.07
N PHE A 127 -18.26 -5.87 -5.11
CA PHE A 127 -17.01 -6.61 -5.33
C PHE A 127 -17.25 -8.09 -5.62
N ASP A 128 -18.12 -8.76 -4.86
CA ASP A 128 -18.47 -10.17 -5.09
C ASP A 128 -19.10 -10.34 -6.49
N GLY A 129 -19.96 -9.38 -6.89
CA GLY A 129 -20.53 -9.32 -8.23
C GLY A 129 -19.48 -9.11 -9.33
N LEU A 130 -18.50 -8.23 -9.11
CA LEU A 130 -17.39 -8.00 -10.03
C LEU A 130 -16.52 -9.25 -10.18
N VAL A 131 -16.12 -9.89 -9.07
CA VAL A 131 -15.33 -11.13 -9.07
C VAL A 131 -16.05 -12.25 -9.82
N GLY A 132 -17.38 -12.36 -9.67
CA GLY A 132 -18.19 -13.34 -10.38
C GLY A 132 -18.24 -13.16 -11.91
N ARG A 133 -17.76 -12.03 -12.43
CA ARG A 133 -17.69 -11.72 -13.87
C ARG A 133 -16.31 -11.98 -14.48
N LEU A 134 -15.29 -12.25 -13.67
CA LEU A 134 -13.90 -12.31 -14.11
C LEU A 134 -13.40 -13.75 -14.13
N ASP A 135 -12.62 -14.07 -15.16
CA ASP A 135 -11.94 -15.35 -15.31
C ASP A 135 -10.51 -15.34 -14.72
N VAL A 136 -9.90 -16.52 -14.69
CA VAL A 136 -8.49 -16.67 -14.29
C VAL A 136 -7.59 -16.04 -15.36
N GLY A 137 -7.10 -14.85 -15.05
CA GLY A 137 -6.15 -14.14 -15.91
C GLY A 137 -6.55 -12.68 -16.05
N ASP A 138 -7.85 -12.43 -15.96
CA ASP A 138 -8.44 -11.12 -16.17
C ASP A 138 -7.91 -10.04 -15.23
N HIS A 139 -7.89 -8.83 -15.75
CA HIS A 139 -7.58 -7.61 -15.02
C HIS A 139 -8.74 -6.63 -15.11
N ALA A 140 -9.40 -6.39 -13.98
CA ALA A 140 -10.41 -5.33 -13.86
C ALA A 140 -9.84 -4.03 -13.27
N VAL A 141 -10.31 -2.90 -13.77
CA VAL A 141 -10.04 -1.57 -13.18
C VAL A 141 -11.35 -0.99 -12.65
N VAL A 142 -11.34 -0.51 -11.41
CA VAL A 142 -12.48 0.13 -10.75
C VAL A 142 -12.13 1.56 -10.37
N VAL A 143 -12.75 2.56 -11.00
CA VAL A 143 -12.56 3.97 -10.68
C VAL A 143 -13.64 4.44 -9.71
N ALA A 144 -13.25 4.76 -8.48
CA ALA A 144 -14.17 5.03 -7.37
C ALA A 144 -13.63 6.15 -6.45
N HIS A 145 -13.84 6.00 -5.14
CA HIS A 145 -13.62 7.06 -4.16
C HIS A 145 -12.80 6.57 -2.96
N GLY A 146 -12.30 7.52 -2.17
CA GLY A 146 -11.40 7.20 -1.05
C GLY A 146 -12.05 6.28 -0.02
N GLY A 147 -13.33 6.50 0.30
CA GLY A 147 -14.07 5.63 1.23
C GLY A 147 -14.24 4.21 0.68
N VAL A 148 -14.55 4.06 -0.60
CA VAL A 148 -14.70 2.76 -1.28
C VAL A 148 -13.40 1.97 -1.32
N VAL A 149 -12.28 2.60 -1.70
CA VAL A 149 -10.96 1.95 -1.71
C VAL A 149 -10.55 1.53 -0.29
N SER A 150 -10.81 2.40 0.70
CA SER A 150 -10.56 2.10 2.11
C SER A 150 -11.41 0.94 2.62
N ALA A 151 -12.71 0.91 2.29
CA ALA A 151 -13.62 -0.19 2.61
C ALA A 151 -13.14 -1.51 2.02
N MET A 152 -12.78 -1.54 0.74
CA MET A 152 -12.28 -2.74 0.07
C MET A 152 -10.97 -3.24 0.70
N THR A 153 -10.03 -2.32 0.97
CA THR A 153 -8.74 -2.65 1.59
C THR A 153 -8.93 -3.23 2.98
N ARG A 154 -9.78 -2.61 3.82
CA ARG A 154 -10.09 -3.11 5.16
C ARG A 154 -10.80 -4.46 5.10
N SER A 155 -11.70 -4.67 4.14
CA SER A 155 -12.43 -5.93 3.95
C SER A 155 -11.46 -7.07 3.65
N VAL A 156 -10.61 -6.92 2.62
CA VAL A 156 -9.60 -7.94 2.24
C VAL A 156 -8.65 -8.25 3.39
N LEU A 157 -8.18 -7.23 4.11
CA LEU A 157 -7.25 -7.41 5.22
C LEU A 157 -7.94 -7.94 6.50
N GLY A 158 -9.27 -7.90 6.61
CA GLY A 158 -10.01 -8.25 7.82
C GLY A 158 -9.86 -7.22 8.95
N LEU A 159 -9.87 -5.93 8.60
CA LEU A 159 -9.67 -4.80 9.51
C LEU A 159 -10.97 -4.04 9.85
N MET A 160 -12.13 -4.58 9.49
CA MET A 160 -13.41 -3.88 9.60
C MET A 160 -13.80 -3.52 11.04
N ASP A 161 -13.46 -4.38 12.00
CA ASP A 161 -13.78 -4.18 13.42
C ASP A 161 -12.67 -3.45 14.21
N ARG A 162 -11.65 -2.93 13.53
CA ARG A 162 -10.52 -2.26 14.17
C ARG A 162 -10.86 -0.81 14.52
N LYS A 163 -10.74 -0.48 15.81
CA LYS A 163 -10.94 0.89 16.32
C LYS A 163 -9.88 1.87 15.81
N VAL A 164 -8.62 1.45 15.82
CA VAL A 164 -7.50 2.25 15.28
C VAL A 164 -7.43 1.99 13.78
N ARG A 165 -7.31 3.05 12.98
CA ARG A 165 -7.17 2.96 11.52
C ARG A 165 -5.69 2.92 11.14
N PRO A 166 -5.12 1.74 10.81
CA PRO A 166 -3.68 1.60 10.57
C PRO A 166 -3.27 2.04 9.15
N LEU A 167 -4.23 2.45 8.30
CA LEU A 167 -3.98 2.90 6.93
C LEU A 167 -4.01 4.42 6.86
N GLY A 168 -3.14 4.98 6.01
CA GLY A 168 -3.16 6.37 5.61
C GLY A 168 -4.36 6.74 4.74
N ARG A 169 -4.45 8.01 4.36
CA ARG A 169 -5.50 8.49 3.45
C ARG A 169 -5.20 8.01 2.03
N VAL A 170 -6.20 7.40 1.38
CA VAL A 170 -6.14 7.05 -0.05
C VAL A 170 -6.02 8.34 -0.87
N GLU A 171 -4.98 8.49 -1.67
CA GLU A 171 -4.64 9.69 -2.43
C GLU A 171 -5.44 9.79 -3.74
N ASN A 172 -5.59 11.01 -4.27
CA ASN A 172 -6.27 11.20 -5.54
C ASN A 172 -5.46 10.53 -6.67
N THR A 173 -6.16 9.89 -7.62
CA THR A 173 -5.58 9.04 -8.69
C THR A 173 -4.71 7.88 -8.22
N SER A 174 -4.61 7.60 -6.92
CA SER A 174 -3.80 6.49 -6.44
C SER A 174 -4.42 5.14 -6.80
N MET A 175 -3.55 4.17 -7.03
CA MET A 175 -3.92 2.80 -7.39
C MET A 175 -3.71 1.85 -6.21
N THR A 176 -4.71 1.04 -5.95
CA THR A 176 -4.66 -0.07 -4.97
C THR A 176 -5.00 -1.35 -5.71
N GLU A 177 -4.11 -2.34 -5.67
CA GLU A 177 -4.23 -3.56 -6.46
C GLU A 177 -4.44 -4.78 -5.56
N PHE A 178 -5.41 -5.59 -5.93
CA PHE A 178 -5.70 -6.88 -5.32
C PHE A 178 -5.49 -8.00 -6.33
N GLY A 179 -5.05 -9.17 -5.87
CA GLY A 179 -4.86 -10.35 -6.71
C GLY A 179 -5.40 -11.61 -6.04
N LEU A 180 -5.87 -12.57 -6.86
CA LEU A 180 -6.26 -13.89 -6.39
C LEU A 180 -5.01 -14.75 -6.14
N TYR A 181 -4.79 -15.14 -4.89
CA TYR A 181 -3.73 -16.04 -4.47
C TYR A 181 -4.31 -17.14 -3.59
N ASN A 182 -4.05 -18.41 -3.93
CA ASN A 182 -4.55 -19.58 -3.20
C ASN A 182 -6.06 -19.54 -2.87
N GLY A 183 -6.88 -19.03 -3.79
CA GLY A 183 -8.33 -18.94 -3.63
C GLY A 183 -8.82 -17.78 -2.76
N ALA A 184 -7.94 -16.89 -2.30
CA ALA A 184 -8.29 -15.69 -1.54
C ALA A 184 -7.72 -14.42 -2.20
N MET A 185 -8.36 -13.29 -1.93
CA MET A 185 -7.84 -11.99 -2.34
C MET A 185 -6.69 -11.55 -1.44
N SER A 186 -5.62 -11.05 -2.05
CA SER A 186 -4.47 -10.46 -1.38
C SER A 186 -4.27 -9.02 -1.85
N LEU A 187 -3.93 -8.12 -0.94
CA LEU A 187 -3.47 -6.77 -1.24
C LEU A 187 -2.05 -6.83 -1.82
N LEU A 188 -1.91 -6.58 -3.12
CA LEU A 188 -0.62 -6.56 -3.81
C LEU A 188 0.07 -5.21 -3.69
N ARG A 189 -0.72 -4.13 -3.75
CA ARG A 189 -0.24 -2.74 -3.71
C ARG A 189 -1.29 -1.86 -3.07
N PHE A 190 -0.86 -0.90 -2.26
CA PHE A 190 -1.75 0.07 -1.64
C PHE A 190 -1.31 1.49 -1.94
N ASN A 191 -2.26 2.29 -2.40
CA ASN A 191 -2.15 3.74 -2.46
C ASN A 191 -0.99 4.26 -3.34
N ASP A 192 -0.74 3.62 -4.48
CA ASP A 192 0.32 4.04 -5.39
C ASP A 192 -0.08 5.25 -6.23
N ALA A 193 0.38 6.42 -5.79
CA ALA A 193 0.29 7.68 -6.53
C ALA A 193 1.64 8.15 -7.08
N THR A 194 2.64 7.27 -7.22
CA THR A 194 4.03 7.65 -7.59
C THR A 194 4.16 8.30 -8.97
N HIS A 195 3.11 8.28 -9.80
CA HIS A 195 3.04 9.05 -11.04
C HIS A 195 2.89 10.57 -10.81
N LEU A 196 2.41 10.97 -9.62
CA LEU A 196 2.32 12.35 -9.17
C LEU A 196 3.62 12.84 -8.47
N GLY A 197 4.56 11.93 -8.21
CA GLY A 197 5.81 12.21 -7.50
C GLY A 197 5.90 11.49 -6.15
N ALA A 198 6.94 11.81 -5.39
CA ALA A 198 7.13 11.36 -4.01
C ALA A 198 7.69 12.48 -3.13
N PRO A 199 7.32 12.53 -1.83
CA PRO A 199 6.33 11.66 -1.20
C PRO A 199 4.90 11.94 -1.71
N GLY A 200 3.99 11.00 -1.48
CA GLY A 200 2.57 11.21 -1.78
C GLY A 200 2.00 12.41 -1.01
N PRO A 201 0.99 13.14 -1.54
CA PRO A 201 0.43 14.33 -0.90
C PRO A 201 0.02 14.14 0.57
N TRP A 202 -0.53 12.99 0.95
CA TRP A 202 -0.93 12.78 2.35
C TRP A 202 0.29 12.73 3.28
N THR A 203 1.33 12.02 2.88
CA THR A 203 2.58 11.95 3.63
C THR A 203 3.23 13.34 3.73
N ALA A 204 3.22 14.13 2.64
CA ALA A 204 3.71 15.50 2.65
C ALA A 204 2.93 16.39 3.64
N ASP A 205 1.60 16.33 3.62
CA ASP A 205 0.74 17.06 4.55
C ASP A 205 1.01 16.67 6.01
N GLN A 206 1.19 15.37 6.30
CA GLN A 206 1.49 14.91 7.65
C GLN A 206 2.85 15.42 8.15
N ARG A 207 3.87 15.51 7.28
CA ARG A 207 5.17 16.10 7.65
C ARG A 207 5.05 17.57 8.03
N LEU A 208 4.24 18.35 7.32
CA LEU A 208 3.97 19.75 7.67
C LEU A 208 3.29 19.88 9.04
N LEU A 209 2.61 18.84 9.50
CA LEU A 209 2.00 18.73 10.83
C LEU A 209 2.95 18.11 11.88
N GLY A 210 4.23 17.93 11.54
CA GLY A 210 5.25 17.38 12.44
C GLY A 210 5.22 15.86 12.60
N ALA A 211 4.59 15.13 11.67
CA ALA A 211 4.65 13.67 11.67
C ALA A 211 6.02 13.17 11.19
N GLN A 212 6.50 12.12 11.84
CA GLN A 212 7.73 11.42 11.45
C GLN A 212 7.45 10.45 10.31
N VAL A 213 8.41 10.30 9.40
CA VAL A 213 8.24 9.46 8.20
C VAL A 213 9.45 8.58 7.97
N VAL A 214 9.19 7.27 7.84
CA VAL A 214 10.18 6.28 7.41
C VAL A 214 9.61 5.51 6.25
N SER A 215 10.34 5.40 5.15
CA SER A 215 10.03 4.47 4.07
C SER A 215 10.98 3.29 4.06
N PHE A 216 10.48 2.13 3.67
CA PHE A 216 11.28 0.94 3.41
C PHE A 216 11.22 0.60 1.92
N ILE A 217 12.40 0.33 1.36
CA ILE A 217 12.62 0.03 -0.04
C ILE A 217 13.14 -1.39 -0.15
N ARG A 218 12.54 -2.24 -1.00
CA ARG A 218 13.17 -3.54 -1.29
C ARG A 218 14.38 -3.34 -2.20
N HIS A 219 15.48 -4.03 -1.93
CA HIS A 219 16.63 -4.07 -2.84
C HIS A 219 16.25 -4.41 -4.30
N GLY A 220 17.08 -4.00 -5.27
CA GLY A 220 16.93 -4.40 -6.68
C GLY A 220 17.04 -5.91 -6.89
N GLU A 221 16.69 -6.41 -8.08
CA GLU A 221 16.77 -7.83 -8.40
C GLU A 221 18.18 -8.39 -8.14
N SER A 222 18.26 -9.50 -7.40
CA SER A 222 19.52 -10.22 -7.15
C SER A 222 19.60 -11.51 -7.96
N HIS A 223 20.80 -12.08 -8.08
CA HIS A 223 20.99 -13.38 -8.74
C HIS A 223 20.16 -14.50 -8.10
N ALA A 224 19.95 -14.44 -6.78
CA ALA A 224 19.08 -15.38 -6.08
C ALA A 224 17.61 -15.25 -6.48
N ASN A 225 17.14 -14.02 -6.78
CA ASN A 225 15.78 -13.82 -7.27
C ASN A 225 15.59 -14.49 -8.63
N VAL A 226 16.56 -14.34 -9.54
CA VAL A 226 16.51 -14.97 -10.88
C VAL A 226 16.59 -16.50 -10.78
N ALA A 227 17.38 -17.02 -9.84
CA ALA A 227 17.53 -18.44 -9.61
C ALA A 227 16.41 -19.05 -8.75
N GLU A 228 15.43 -18.25 -8.33
CA GLU A 228 14.32 -18.65 -7.44
C GLU A 228 14.79 -19.31 -6.12
N LEU A 229 15.93 -18.85 -5.61
CA LEU A 229 16.51 -19.32 -4.36
C LEU A 229 16.02 -18.47 -3.20
N TRP A 230 15.66 -19.13 -2.10
CA TRP A 230 15.30 -18.48 -0.85
C TRP A 230 16.58 -17.96 -0.20
N HIS A 231 16.77 -16.63 -0.19
CA HIS A 231 17.93 -16.00 0.45
C HIS A 231 17.46 -15.12 1.60
N GLY A 232 17.85 -15.51 2.81
CA GLY A 232 17.71 -14.70 4.02
C GLY A 232 18.99 -13.88 4.24
N HIS A 233 19.82 -14.35 5.16
CA HIS A 233 21.10 -13.74 5.51
C HIS A 233 22.23 -14.07 4.54
N THR A 234 22.04 -15.05 3.65
CA THR A 234 22.98 -15.36 2.57
C THR A 234 23.12 -14.15 1.68
N ASP A 235 24.35 -13.66 1.61
CA ASP A 235 24.66 -12.45 0.88
C ASP A 235 24.82 -12.71 -0.62
N GLY A 236 24.65 -11.66 -1.41
CA GLY A 236 24.88 -11.72 -2.85
C GLY A 236 24.60 -10.39 -3.55
N PRO A 237 25.17 -10.20 -4.75
CA PRO A 237 25.06 -8.96 -5.48
C PRO A 237 23.74 -8.83 -6.24
N LEU A 238 23.47 -7.61 -6.70
CA LEU A 238 22.43 -7.34 -7.69
C LEU A 238 22.78 -7.96 -9.06
N THR A 239 21.75 -8.18 -9.88
CA THR A 239 21.94 -8.41 -11.33
C THR A 239 22.15 -7.08 -12.05
N ASP A 240 22.49 -7.11 -13.34
CA ASP A 240 22.50 -5.92 -14.20
C ASP A 240 21.13 -5.20 -14.15
N LYS A 241 20.03 -5.96 -14.25
CA LYS A 241 18.67 -5.45 -14.11
C LYS A 241 18.42 -4.87 -12.72
N GLY A 242 18.94 -5.47 -11.66
CA GLY A 242 18.88 -4.92 -10.31
C GLY A 242 19.59 -3.56 -10.18
N HIS A 243 20.73 -3.39 -10.86
CA HIS A 243 21.39 -2.09 -10.95
C HIS A 243 20.60 -1.07 -11.77
N GLU A 244 19.97 -1.48 -12.87
CA GLU A 244 19.06 -0.62 -13.66
C GLU A 244 17.85 -0.18 -12.83
N GLN A 245 17.25 -1.09 -12.06
CA GLN A 245 16.16 -0.79 -11.14
C GLN A 245 16.58 0.23 -10.07
N ALA A 246 17.73 0.04 -9.44
CA ALA A 246 18.26 0.97 -8.43
C ALA A 246 18.56 2.36 -9.03
N LEU A 247 19.09 2.40 -10.27
CA LEU A 247 19.30 3.65 -10.99
C LEU A 247 17.97 4.35 -11.27
N ALA A 248 16.99 3.63 -11.84
CA ALA A 248 15.67 4.17 -12.14
C ALA A 248 14.98 4.71 -10.88
N LEU A 249 15.04 3.99 -9.76
CA LEU A 249 14.57 4.47 -8.47
C LEU A 249 15.21 5.82 -8.09
N SER A 250 16.53 5.93 -8.19
CA SER A 250 17.27 7.15 -7.84
C SER A 250 16.92 8.36 -8.70
N GLU A 251 16.41 8.17 -9.93
CA GLU A 251 16.10 9.27 -10.85
C GLU A 251 14.84 10.04 -10.46
N TRP A 252 13.86 9.38 -9.87
CA TRP A 252 12.56 10.00 -9.54
C TRP A 252 12.30 10.10 -8.04
N TYR A 253 12.85 9.20 -7.21
CA TYR A 253 12.59 9.18 -5.78
C TYR A 253 13.52 10.17 -5.06
N GLN A 254 13.04 11.40 -4.91
CA GLN A 254 13.77 12.52 -4.31
C GLN A 254 13.28 12.88 -2.90
N ALA A 255 12.66 11.93 -2.20
CA ALA A 255 12.07 12.16 -0.89
C ALA A 255 13.07 12.10 0.30
N PRO A 256 14.02 11.15 0.38
CA PRO A 256 14.79 10.98 1.61
C PRO A 256 15.86 12.03 1.83
N GLU A 257 16.02 12.39 3.10
CA GLU A 257 17.09 13.26 3.61
C GLU A 257 18.25 12.42 4.20
N VAL A 258 17.98 11.16 4.52
CA VAL A 258 18.96 10.17 4.99
C VAL A 258 18.59 8.78 4.50
N VAL A 259 19.60 7.98 4.12
CA VAL A 259 19.41 6.61 3.65
C VAL A 259 20.11 5.63 4.59
N TYR A 260 19.36 4.64 5.05
CA TYR A 260 19.87 3.45 5.73
C TYR A 260 19.79 2.22 4.83
N HIS A 261 20.60 1.21 5.11
CA HIS A 261 20.52 -0.09 4.46
C HIS A 261 20.88 -1.24 5.38
N SER A 262 20.34 -2.43 5.11
CA SER A 262 20.86 -3.64 5.75
C SER A 262 22.33 -3.89 5.39
N ASN A 263 23.02 -4.70 6.18
CA ASN A 263 24.41 -5.10 5.93
C ASN A 263 24.64 -6.00 4.69
N LEU A 264 23.58 -6.49 4.03
CA LEU A 264 23.70 -7.33 2.84
C LEU A 264 24.02 -6.51 1.58
N GLU A 265 24.90 -7.04 0.73
CA GLU A 265 25.44 -6.41 -0.47
C GLU A 265 24.35 -5.87 -1.40
N ARG A 266 23.35 -6.69 -1.77
CA ARG A 266 22.20 -6.26 -2.60
C ARG A 266 21.47 -5.01 -2.10
N ALA A 267 21.32 -4.87 -0.77
CA ALA A 267 20.68 -3.70 -0.16
C ALA A 267 21.62 -2.50 -0.18
N ARG A 268 22.89 -2.70 0.19
CA ARG A 268 23.93 -1.66 0.15
C ARG A 268 24.13 -1.09 -1.25
N GLU A 269 24.14 -1.94 -2.28
CA GLU A 269 24.30 -1.52 -3.68
C GLU A 269 23.13 -0.67 -4.15
N THR A 270 21.90 -1.07 -3.81
CA THR A 270 20.68 -0.29 -4.12
C THR A 270 20.70 1.06 -3.39
N ALA A 271 20.99 1.05 -2.08
CA ALA A 271 21.06 2.26 -1.25
C ALA A 271 22.12 3.25 -1.72
N ARG A 272 23.30 2.74 -2.09
CA ARG A 272 24.41 3.57 -2.60
C ARG A 272 23.99 4.38 -3.82
N LYS A 273 23.27 3.78 -4.78
CA LYS A 273 22.79 4.50 -5.98
C LYS A 273 21.86 5.65 -5.62
N LEU A 274 20.94 5.42 -4.69
CA LEU A 274 20.02 6.44 -4.21
C LEU A 274 20.76 7.56 -3.45
N ALA A 275 21.61 7.19 -2.49
CA ALA A 275 22.33 8.15 -1.66
C ALA A 275 23.34 9.01 -2.45
N GLU A 276 24.09 8.42 -3.39
CA GLU A 276 25.02 9.16 -4.27
C GLU A 276 24.28 10.18 -5.13
N ARG A 277 23.10 9.81 -5.66
CA ARG A 277 22.27 10.68 -6.49
C ARG A 277 21.72 11.88 -5.71
N LEU A 278 21.26 11.64 -4.49
CA LEU A 278 20.68 12.65 -3.61
C LEU A 278 21.72 13.44 -2.81
N ARG A 279 22.96 12.95 -2.74
CA ARG A 279 24.06 13.50 -1.92
C ARG A 279 23.72 13.53 -0.43
N VAL A 280 23.11 12.44 0.04
CA VAL A 280 22.74 12.24 1.45
C VAL A 280 23.60 11.15 2.08
N GLU A 281 23.57 11.05 3.40
CA GLU A 281 24.27 9.99 4.12
C GLU A 281 23.72 8.61 3.78
N ASN A 282 24.61 7.63 3.69
CA ASN A 282 24.31 6.22 3.43
C ASN A 282 24.85 5.39 4.60
N MET A 283 23.97 4.95 5.50
CA MET A 283 24.34 4.32 6.76
C MET A 283 23.93 2.85 6.84
N GLU A 284 24.82 2.01 7.33
CA GLU A 284 24.49 0.60 7.60
C GLU A 284 23.66 0.47 8.88
N ARG A 285 22.66 -0.42 8.85
CA ARG A 285 21.84 -0.77 9.99
C ARG A 285 21.51 -2.27 9.97
N GLY A 286 22.13 -3.04 10.86
CA GLY A 286 22.08 -4.51 10.82
C GLY A 286 20.73 -5.13 11.19
N ASP A 287 19.90 -4.44 11.97
CA ASP A 287 18.60 -4.94 12.44
C ASP A 287 17.48 -4.83 11.39
N VAL A 288 17.75 -4.23 10.22
CA VAL A 288 16.84 -4.17 9.06
C VAL A 288 17.16 -5.19 7.95
N ILE A 289 17.94 -6.22 8.27
CA ILE A 289 18.28 -7.36 7.40
C ILE A 289 17.03 -8.19 7.01
N GLU A 290 17.14 -9.05 5.99
CA GLU A 290 16.07 -10.02 5.64
C GLU A 290 15.82 -10.99 6.80
N MET A 291 14.65 -11.60 6.82
CA MET A 291 14.34 -12.73 7.70
C MET A 291 15.43 -13.82 7.58
N HIS A 292 15.96 -14.30 8.70
CA HIS A 292 16.84 -15.47 8.70
C HIS A 292 16.03 -16.71 8.30
N LEU A 293 16.39 -17.36 7.19
CA LEU A 293 15.61 -18.51 6.68
C LEU A 293 16.16 -19.86 7.15
N GLY A 294 17.21 -19.86 7.97
CA GLY A 294 17.83 -21.08 8.48
C GLY A 294 18.29 -22.00 7.34
N ASP A 295 18.00 -23.29 7.47
CA ASP A 295 18.42 -24.30 6.49
C ASP A 295 17.65 -24.24 5.16
N TRP A 296 16.69 -23.32 5.00
CA TRP A 296 16.06 -23.03 3.71
C TRP A 296 16.91 -22.13 2.81
N GLU A 297 17.95 -21.50 3.35
CA GLU A 297 18.78 -20.61 2.55
C GLU A 297 19.50 -21.35 1.41
N GLY A 298 19.39 -20.79 0.20
CA GLY A 298 19.95 -21.39 -1.02
C GLY A 298 19.13 -22.54 -1.61
N LEU A 299 17.95 -22.86 -1.04
CA LEU A 299 17.02 -23.83 -1.61
C LEU A 299 15.97 -23.14 -2.50
N THR A 300 15.48 -23.88 -3.48
CA THR A 300 14.29 -23.52 -4.26
C THR A 300 13.01 -23.84 -3.49
N THR A 301 11.89 -23.23 -3.89
CA THR A 301 10.56 -23.59 -3.34
C THR A 301 10.27 -25.08 -3.48
N ALA A 302 10.61 -25.70 -4.61
CA ALA A 302 10.36 -27.13 -4.85
C ALA A 302 11.15 -28.02 -3.88
N GLU A 303 12.40 -27.66 -3.59
CA GLU A 303 13.23 -28.37 -2.61
C GLU A 303 12.69 -28.20 -1.20
N ILE A 304 12.28 -26.99 -0.79
CA ILE A 304 11.67 -26.74 0.52
C ILE A 304 10.39 -27.58 0.68
N LEU A 305 9.48 -27.55 -0.29
CA LEU A 305 8.24 -28.32 -0.25
C LEU A 305 8.48 -29.83 -0.13
N THR A 306 9.57 -30.33 -0.73
CA THR A 306 9.87 -31.77 -0.74
C THR A 306 10.65 -32.20 0.50
N GLN A 307 11.73 -31.49 0.84
CA GLN A 307 12.66 -31.87 1.91
C GLN A 307 12.13 -31.49 3.30
N TRP A 308 11.25 -30.48 3.38
CA TRP A 308 10.73 -29.91 4.63
C TRP A 308 9.21 -29.98 4.73
N ALA A 309 8.57 -30.94 4.05
CA ALA A 309 7.11 -31.06 4.00
C ALA A 309 6.40 -30.96 5.37
N PRO A 310 6.90 -31.57 6.47
CA PRO A 310 6.27 -31.41 7.79
C PRO A 310 6.29 -29.96 8.30
N LEU A 311 7.43 -29.27 8.17
CA LEU A 311 7.58 -27.88 8.61
C LEU A 311 6.76 -26.92 7.73
N VAL A 312 6.72 -27.18 6.42
CA VAL A 312 5.86 -26.44 5.48
C VAL A 312 4.39 -26.62 5.86
N GLN A 313 3.95 -27.84 6.16
CA GLN A 313 2.58 -28.10 6.56
C GLN A 313 2.24 -27.37 7.87
N GLU A 314 3.13 -27.41 8.86
CA GLU A 314 2.94 -26.70 10.11
C GLU A 314 2.88 -25.17 9.90
N MET A 315 3.80 -24.61 9.12
CA MET A 315 3.90 -23.18 8.91
C MET A 315 2.76 -22.64 8.03
N PHE A 316 2.52 -23.26 6.88
CA PHE A 316 1.63 -22.74 5.86
C PHE A 316 0.23 -23.35 5.93
N GLY A 317 0.13 -24.67 6.16
CA GLY A 317 -1.15 -25.37 6.22
C GLY A 317 -1.88 -25.20 7.56
N GLU A 318 -1.15 -25.25 8.66
CA GLU A 318 -1.70 -25.04 10.01
C GLU A 318 -1.57 -23.59 10.50
N HIS A 319 -0.99 -22.72 9.68
CA HIS A 319 -0.80 -21.29 9.96
C HIS A 319 -0.07 -21.01 11.28
N LYS A 320 0.89 -21.87 11.68
CA LYS A 320 1.71 -21.63 12.88
C LYS A 320 2.93 -20.80 12.55
N ASP A 321 3.22 -19.82 13.42
CA ASP A 321 4.45 -19.05 13.29
C ASP A 321 5.63 -19.82 13.91
N VAL A 322 6.41 -20.46 13.06
CA VAL A 322 7.55 -21.31 13.45
C VAL A 322 8.83 -20.84 12.74
N ALA A 323 9.98 -21.19 13.29
CA ALA A 323 11.28 -20.83 12.71
C ALA A 323 11.44 -21.35 11.28
N ARG A 324 11.81 -20.48 10.35
CA ARG A 324 12.06 -20.86 8.94
C ARG A 324 13.27 -21.79 8.87
N GLY A 325 13.20 -22.85 8.08
CA GLY A 325 14.29 -23.84 7.99
C GLY A 325 14.70 -24.44 9.34
N GLY A 326 13.82 -24.46 10.35
CA GLY A 326 14.06 -25.02 11.68
C GLY A 326 14.94 -24.21 12.63
N SER A 327 15.81 -23.33 12.11
CA SER A 327 16.77 -22.51 12.86
C SER A 327 16.70 -21.01 12.55
N GLY A 328 15.84 -20.64 11.61
CA GLY A 328 15.55 -19.28 11.17
C GLY A 328 14.77 -18.45 12.17
N GLU A 329 14.39 -17.26 11.73
CA GLU A 329 13.44 -16.41 12.46
C GLU A 329 12.01 -16.92 12.25
N THR A 330 11.15 -16.59 13.19
CA THR A 330 9.70 -16.51 13.00
C THR A 330 9.31 -15.19 12.31
N LEU A 331 8.06 -15.08 11.84
CA LEU A 331 7.54 -13.81 11.35
C LEU A 331 7.51 -12.78 12.49
N GLU A 332 7.11 -13.22 13.69
CA GLU A 332 7.03 -12.39 14.88
C GLU A 332 8.39 -11.83 15.32
N GLU A 333 9.45 -12.64 15.32
CA GLU A 333 10.80 -12.18 15.65
C GLU A 333 11.30 -11.13 14.64
N THR A 334 11.10 -11.41 13.34
CA THR A 334 11.42 -10.47 12.26
C THR A 334 10.65 -9.16 12.43
N ARG A 335 9.35 -9.26 12.71
CA ARG A 335 8.47 -8.10 12.97
C ARG A 335 8.98 -7.28 14.15
N ALA A 336 9.27 -7.93 15.29
CA ALA A 336 9.69 -7.25 16.51
C ALA A 336 11.01 -6.49 16.34
N ARG A 337 11.96 -7.00 15.54
CA ARG A 337 13.19 -6.25 15.24
C ARG A 337 12.96 -5.10 14.26
N MET A 338 12.16 -5.31 13.21
CA MET A 338 11.87 -4.27 12.23
C MET A 338 11.08 -3.12 12.85
N ASP A 339 10.14 -3.43 13.73
CA ASP A 339 9.33 -2.45 14.45
C ASP A 339 10.20 -1.58 15.38
N ARG A 340 11.07 -2.20 16.17
CA ARG A 340 12.05 -1.48 17.00
C ARG A 340 12.97 -0.60 16.15
N ALA A 341 13.50 -1.13 15.04
CA ALA A 341 14.37 -0.37 14.16
C ALA A 341 13.67 0.86 13.57
N MET A 342 12.42 0.70 13.10
CA MET A 342 11.60 1.82 12.59
C MET A 342 11.37 2.89 13.66
N HIS A 343 10.99 2.50 14.88
CA HIS A 343 10.75 3.45 15.97
C HIS A 343 12.02 4.21 16.37
N GLU A 344 13.16 3.51 16.48
CA GLU A 344 14.45 4.15 16.78
C GLU A 344 14.88 5.12 15.66
N LEU A 345 14.63 4.79 14.39
CA LEU A 345 14.87 5.72 13.28
C LEU A 345 13.99 6.95 13.39
N MET A 346 12.69 6.79 13.64
CA MET A 346 11.78 7.92 13.83
C MET A 346 12.17 8.80 15.03
N ASP A 347 12.64 8.20 16.13
CA ASP A 347 13.10 8.92 17.32
C ASP A 347 14.42 9.66 17.07
N THR A 348 15.33 9.07 16.29
CA THR A 348 16.64 9.67 15.97
C THR A 348 16.52 10.76 14.91
N HIS A 349 15.54 10.63 14.02
CA HIS A 349 15.26 11.54 12.90
C HIS A 349 13.85 12.12 13.00
N PRO A 350 13.57 12.99 13.99
CA PRO A 350 12.22 13.50 14.21
C PRO A 350 11.68 14.36 13.05
N ASP A 351 12.57 15.02 12.31
CA ASP A 351 12.22 15.97 11.25
C ASP A 351 12.53 15.44 9.83
N ASP A 352 13.42 14.45 9.73
CA ASP A 352 13.90 13.95 8.44
C ASP A 352 12.93 12.93 7.82
N TYR A 353 12.90 12.90 6.49
CA TYR A 353 12.37 11.75 5.75
C TYR A 353 13.45 10.68 5.66
N VAL A 354 13.29 9.59 6.42
CA VAL A 354 14.23 8.47 6.41
C VAL A 354 13.83 7.43 5.36
N SER A 355 14.78 6.94 4.56
CA SER A 355 14.56 5.76 3.71
C SER A 355 15.48 4.62 4.10
N VAL A 356 14.95 3.40 4.14
CA VAL A 356 15.67 2.20 4.54
C VAL A 356 15.62 1.17 3.42
N VAL A 357 16.76 0.81 2.84
CA VAL A 357 16.83 -0.30 1.89
C VAL A 357 16.95 -1.63 2.64
N SER A 358 15.90 -2.44 2.53
CA SER A 358 15.70 -3.71 3.22
C SER A 358 15.20 -4.77 2.21
N HIS A 359 14.43 -5.75 2.68
CA HIS A 359 14.12 -6.99 1.97
C HIS A 359 12.65 -7.35 2.06
N ALA A 360 12.17 -8.22 1.17
CA ALA A 360 10.75 -8.48 0.99
C ALA A 360 10.09 -9.05 2.27
N GLY A 361 10.71 -10.07 2.87
CA GLY A 361 10.16 -10.73 4.06
C GLY A 361 10.11 -9.78 5.26
N ALA A 362 11.19 -9.05 5.50
CA ALA A 362 11.31 -8.06 6.56
C ALA A 362 10.29 -6.90 6.42
N ILE A 363 10.16 -6.32 5.22
CA ILE A 363 9.20 -5.23 4.95
C ILE A 363 7.76 -5.72 5.14
N LYS A 364 7.46 -6.93 4.64
CA LYS A 364 6.14 -7.53 4.80
C LYS A 364 5.81 -7.80 6.28
N ALA A 365 6.77 -8.31 7.05
CA ALA A 365 6.59 -8.55 8.49
C ALA A 365 6.28 -7.26 9.25
N LEU A 366 7.00 -6.16 8.94
CA LEU A 366 6.73 -4.84 9.51
C LEU A 366 5.33 -4.32 9.13
N ALA A 367 4.96 -4.40 7.85
CA ALA A 367 3.65 -3.94 7.38
C ALA A 367 2.50 -4.72 8.03
N LEU A 368 2.61 -6.04 8.15
CA LEU A 368 1.64 -6.87 8.89
C LEU A 368 1.51 -6.41 10.35
N GLY A 369 2.63 -6.10 11.00
CA GLY A 369 2.66 -5.59 12.37
C GLY A 369 1.90 -4.29 12.56
N VAL A 370 2.17 -3.29 11.71
CA VAL A 370 1.47 -1.99 11.74
C VAL A 370 -0.03 -2.16 11.49
N LEU A 371 -0.41 -3.13 10.64
CA LEU A 371 -1.81 -3.46 10.37
C LEU A 371 -2.48 -4.31 11.48
N GLY A 372 -1.72 -4.75 12.49
CA GLY A 372 -2.21 -5.62 13.56
C GLY A 372 -2.54 -7.04 13.09
N LEU A 373 -1.89 -7.49 12.03
CA LEU A 373 -2.03 -8.81 11.41
C LEU A 373 -0.88 -9.74 11.86
N GLY A 374 -1.18 -11.03 11.99
CA GLY A 374 -0.21 -12.06 12.38
C GLY A 374 0.21 -12.94 11.21
N HIS A 375 0.90 -14.03 11.54
CA HIS A 375 1.34 -15.02 10.55
C HIS A 375 0.19 -15.74 9.85
N ALA A 376 -0.96 -15.89 10.50
CA ALA A 376 -2.14 -16.49 9.90
C ALA A 376 -2.70 -15.65 8.74
N GLU A 377 -2.59 -14.32 8.83
CA GLU A 377 -3.07 -13.38 7.82
C GLU A 377 -2.00 -12.98 6.80
N ARG A 378 -0.79 -13.53 6.85
CA ARG A 378 0.33 -13.14 5.98
C ARG A 378 -0.01 -13.21 4.48
N ASP A 379 -0.88 -14.12 4.09
CA ASP A 379 -1.26 -14.35 2.68
C ASP A 379 -2.29 -13.32 2.19
N LYS A 380 -2.86 -12.49 3.08
CA LYS A 380 -3.69 -11.33 2.70
C LYS A 380 -2.88 -10.17 2.12
N MET A 381 -1.55 -10.22 2.24
CA MET A 381 -0.65 -9.27 1.59
C MET A 381 0.22 -10.00 0.58
N GLY A 382 0.45 -9.38 -0.57
CA GLY A 382 1.26 -9.91 -1.64
C GLY A 382 2.74 -10.01 -1.30
N PHE A 383 3.54 -10.31 -2.32
CA PHE A 383 4.99 -10.19 -2.25
C PHE A 383 5.39 -8.74 -2.53
N VAL A 384 6.48 -8.29 -1.91
CA VAL A 384 7.00 -6.91 -2.08
C VAL A 384 7.93 -6.91 -3.29
N ASP A 385 7.68 -6.05 -4.29
CA ASP A 385 8.43 -6.01 -5.55
C ASP A 385 9.81 -5.36 -5.38
N ASN A 386 10.79 -5.75 -6.21
CA ASN A 386 12.13 -5.14 -6.17
C ASN A 386 12.02 -3.62 -6.43
N THR A 387 12.79 -2.83 -5.68
CA THR A 387 12.77 -1.35 -5.68
C THR A 387 11.42 -0.70 -5.42
N SER A 388 10.43 -1.45 -4.93
CA SER A 388 9.19 -0.88 -4.40
C SER A 388 9.44 -0.16 -3.07
N ILE A 389 8.58 0.80 -2.76
CA ILE A 389 8.58 1.62 -1.55
C ILE A 389 7.33 1.31 -0.74
N SER A 390 7.49 1.21 0.57
CA SER A 390 6.38 1.19 1.55
C SER A 390 6.65 2.22 2.64
N THR A 391 5.74 3.17 2.82
CA THR A 391 5.94 4.32 3.69
C THR A 391 5.10 4.23 4.97
N PHE A 392 5.73 4.56 6.09
CA PHE A 392 5.14 4.58 7.43
C PHE A 392 5.19 5.99 8.00
N VAL A 393 4.06 6.46 8.52
CA VAL A 393 3.92 7.81 9.08
C VAL A 393 3.50 7.68 10.54
N ARG A 394 4.26 8.30 11.45
CA ARG A 394 3.94 8.34 12.88
C ARG A 394 3.47 9.74 13.27
N ASN A 395 2.24 9.81 13.79
CA ASN A 395 1.67 11.02 14.37
C ASN A 395 1.16 10.72 15.80
N ALA A 396 0.40 11.64 16.40
CA ALA A 396 -0.11 11.50 17.77
C ALA A 396 -1.00 10.25 17.97
N ASP A 397 -1.61 9.72 16.90
CA ASP A 397 -2.47 8.53 16.95
C ASP A 397 -1.70 7.21 16.78
N GLY A 398 -0.38 7.28 16.53
CA GLY A 398 0.48 6.13 16.28
C GLY A 398 0.99 6.04 14.84
N VAL A 399 1.49 4.86 14.48
CA VAL A 399 2.06 4.57 13.16
C VAL A 399 0.96 4.12 12.19
N ARG A 400 0.98 4.64 10.97
CA ARG A 400 0.09 4.24 9.88
C ARG A 400 0.90 3.88 8.64
N LEU A 401 0.43 2.86 7.92
CA LEU A 401 0.92 2.50 6.59
C LEU A 401 0.31 3.47 5.57
N ALA A 402 1.13 4.38 5.05
CA ALA A 402 0.72 5.40 4.09
C ALA A 402 0.50 4.80 2.70
N ASP A 403 1.44 3.96 2.29
CA ASP A 403 1.49 3.27 1.01
C ASP A 403 2.27 1.96 1.17
N TYR A 404 2.01 0.99 0.28
CA TYR A 404 2.65 -0.32 0.33
C TYR A 404 2.94 -0.84 -1.08
N ASN A 405 4.18 -1.29 -1.27
CA ASN A 405 4.66 -1.90 -2.51
C ASN A 405 4.47 -1.00 -3.75
N THR A 406 4.82 0.29 -3.63
CA THR A 406 4.60 1.31 -4.66
C THR A 406 5.85 1.60 -5.46
N GLY A 407 5.71 2.04 -6.71
CA GLY A 407 6.85 2.42 -7.53
C GLY A 407 6.47 2.79 -8.96
N ARG A 408 7.07 3.87 -9.49
CA ARG A 408 6.73 4.39 -10.83
C ARG A 408 7.03 3.39 -11.97
N HIS A 409 8.04 2.55 -11.77
CA HIS A 409 8.47 1.52 -12.70
C HIS A 409 7.71 0.19 -12.51
N LEU A 410 6.84 0.11 -11.51
CA LEU A 410 5.97 -1.03 -11.27
C LEU A 410 4.66 -0.74 -12.00
N LEU A 411 4.50 -1.35 -13.18
CA LEU A 411 3.26 -1.69 -13.89
C LEU A 411 3.57 -2.30 -15.27
#